data_AF-A0AAV5WWT4-F1
#
_entry.id   AF-A0AAV5WWT4-F1
#
_cell.length_a   1.000
_cell.length_b   1.000
_cell.length_c   1.000
_cell.angle_alpha   90.00
_cell.angle_beta   90.00
_cell.angle_gamma   90.00
#
_symmetry.space_group_name_H-M   'P 1'
#
loop_
_entity.id
_entity.type
_entity.pdbx_description
1 polymer ?
#
loop_
_entity_poly.entity_id
_entity_poly.type
_entity_poly.pdbx_seq_one_letter_code
_entity_poly.pdbx_strand_id
1 'polypeptide(L)'
;SERVSIQLIPLPVFPITMPSRDESFKNAQSLLEQEKVDDAFEAIHSFVEDKETELSPFEMEITANVLSEIVTSSEFGDKKKAACNETIDILEGIKLVKDADWINCYAEILYESFSKMNRCARDEERNNAWCRLKELYIEVLMMARKIWKDKNHPERLQIYLKLAKLSKSYLDVADEETMNMCTEAAKEAKFMGKGAMEDDEWKDAKKAIEDINKNCGDALHEKQLLADDSD
;
A
#
# COMPACT_ATOMS: atom_id res chain seq x y z
N SER A 1 -35.89 65.37 -13.77
CA SER A 1 -34.68 64.52 -13.79
C SER A 1 -34.30 64.27 -12.35
N GLU A 2 -34.84 63.21 -11.74
CA GLU A 2 -34.46 62.77 -10.39
C GLU A 2 -33.75 61.43 -10.55
N ARG A 3 -32.48 61.36 -10.15
CA ARG A 3 -31.71 60.11 -10.12
C ARG A 3 -31.91 59.46 -8.76
N VAL A 4 -32.63 58.34 -8.74
CA VAL A 4 -32.69 57.42 -7.60
C VAL A 4 -31.33 56.73 -7.47
N SER A 5 -30.65 56.94 -6.35
CA SER A 5 -29.41 56.23 -6.01
C SER A 5 -29.77 54.93 -5.30
N ILE A 6 -29.54 53.80 -5.97
CA ILE A 6 -29.72 52.46 -5.38
C ILE A 6 -28.45 52.14 -4.58
N GLN A 7 -28.56 52.12 -3.25
CA GLN A 7 -27.51 51.60 -2.38
C GLN A 7 -27.50 50.06 -2.49
N LEU A 8 -26.42 49.52 -3.08
CA LEU A 8 -26.11 48.10 -3.05
C LEU A 8 -25.69 47.72 -1.62
N ILE A 9 -26.50 46.89 -0.96
CA ILE A 9 -26.17 46.27 0.32
C ILE A 9 -25.14 45.15 0.02
N PRO A 10 -23.96 45.13 0.66
CA PRO A 10 -23.01 44.05 0.48
C PRO A 10 -23.60 42.75 1.04
N LEU A 11 -23.59 41.68 0.24
CA LEU A 11 -23.96 40.36 0.70
C LEU A 11 -22.99 39.90 1.80
N PRO A 12 -23.48 39.23 2.86
CA PRO A 12 -22.62 38.69 3.89
C PRO A 12 -21.71 37.63 3.29
N VAL A 13 -20.40 37.87 3.37
CA VAL A 13 -19.38 36.85 3.10
C VAL A 13 -19.38 35.91 4.30
N PHE A 14 -20.11 34.81 4.21
CA PHE A 14 -19.97 33.72 5.18
C PHE A 14 -18.60 33.08 4.96
N PRO A 15 -17.74 33.01 5.97
CA PRO A 15 -16.50 32.25 5.84
C PRO A 15 -16.87 30.77 5.65
N ILE A 16 -16.51 30.21 4.50
CA ILE A 16 -16.49 28.75 4.31
C ILE A 16 -15.37 28.26 5.21
N THR A 17 -15.71 27.88 6.45
CA THR A 17 -14.77 27.19 7.33
C THR A 17 -14.53 25.82 6.73
N MET A 18 -13.31 25.59 6.20
CA MET A 18 -12.92 24.24 5.81
C MET A 18 -13.11 23.30 7.00
N PRO A 19 -13.69 22.10 6.79
CA PRO A 19 -13.84 21.11 7.86
C PRO A 19 -12.47 20.81 8.48
N SER A 20 -12.47 20.52 9.77
CA SER A 20 -11.24 20.07 10.43
C SER A 20 -10.78 18.73 9.87
N ARG A 21 -9.48 18.43 9.97
CA ARG A 21 -8.89 17.16 9.48
C ARG A 21 -9.64 15.93 9.99
N ASP A 22 -9.91 15.86 11.29
CA ASP A 22 -10.68 14.77 11.90
C ASP A 22 -12.10 14.64 11.33
N GLU A 23 -12.78 15.77 11.06
CA GLU A 23 -14.10 15.78 10.45
C GLU A 23 -14.05 15.31 9.00
N SER A 24 -13.02 15.70 8.25
CA SER A 24 -12.82 15.25 6.87
C SER A 24 -12.62 13.74 6.78
N PHE A 25 -11.81 13.14 7.65
CA PHE A 25 -11.60 11.69 7.65
C PHE A 25 -12.85 10.91 8.09
N LYS A 26 -13.60 11.40 9.09
CA LYS A 26 -14.89 10.80 9.46
C LYS A 26 -15.93 10.93 8.36
N ASN A 27 -15.95 12.07 7.66
CA ASN A 27 -16.83 12.27 6.52
C ASN A 27 -16.47 11.31 5.38
N ALA A 28 -15.18 11.14 5.07
CA ALA A 28 -14.72 10.19 4.07
C ALA A 28 -15.11 8.74 4.41
N GLN A 29 -14.99 8.34 5.68
CA GLN A 29 -15.48 7.05 6.14
C GLN A 29 -16.98 6.89 5.86
N SER A 30 -17.81 7.88 6.22
CA SER A 30 -19.25 7.84 5.96
C SER A 30 -19.60 7.83 4.47
N LEU A 31 -18.82 8.50 3.63
CA LEU A 31 -18.98 8.51 2.18
C LEU A 31 -18.61 7.15 1.57
N LEU A 32 -17.56 6.49 2.07
CA LEU A 32 -17.23 5.11 1.68
C LEU A 32 -18.35 4.13 2.02
N GLU A 33 -18.95 4.22 3.21
CA GLU A 33 -20.11 3.39 3.59
C GLU A 33 -21.32 3.60 2.68
N GLN A 34 -21.39 4.75 2.00
CA GLN A 34 -22.41 5.08 1.00
C GLN A 34 -21.98 4.75 -0.43
N GLU A 35 -20.84 4.07 -0.62
CA GLU A 35 -20.25 3.73 -1.92
C GLU A 35 -19.91 4.97 -2.79
N LYS A 36 -19.68 6.13 -2.15
CA LYS A 36 -19.30 7.39 -2.82
C LYS A 36 -17.79 7.59 -2.76
N VAL A 37 -17.07 6.76 -3.50
CA VAL A 37 -15.60 6.67 -3.44
C VAL A 37 -14.92 7.98 -3.85
N ASP A 38 -15.37 8.60 -4.95
CA ASP A 38 -14.78 9.86 -5.45
C ASP A 38 -14.97 10.99 -4.42
N ASP A 39 -16.19 11.15 -3.86
CA ASP A 39 -16.47 12.14 -2.82
C ASP A 39 -15.63 11.87 -1.54
N ALA A 40 -15.46 10.59 -1.18
CA ALA A 40 -14.64 10.20 -0.03
C ALA A 40 -13.17 10.57 -0.22
N PHE A 41 -12.65 10.40 -1.44
CA PHE A 41 -11.30 10.79 -1.80
C PHE A 41 -11.12 12.31 -1.80
N GLU A 42 -12.03 13.05 -2.43
CA GLU A 42 -12.01 14.52 -2.41
C GLU A 42 -11.99 15.07 -0.98
N ALA A 43 -12.71 14.43 -0.05
CA ALA A 43 -12.74 14.85 1.34
C ALA A 43 -11.38 14.76 2.05
N ILE A 44 -10.50 13.82 1.65
CA ILE A 44 -9.19 13.61 2.28
C ILE A 44 -8.00 14.02 1.41
N HIS A 45 -8.20 14.30 0.12
CA HIS A 45 -7.14 14.53 -0.87
C HIS A 45 -6.11 15.57 -0.40
N SER A 46 -6.60 16.72 0.08
CA SER A 46 -5.72 17.81 0.55
C SER A 46 -4.82 17.43 1.75
N PHE A 47 -5.13 16.35 2.46
CA PHE A 47 -4.32 15.87 3.59
C PHE A 47 -3.35 14.76 3.20
N VAL A 48 -3.43 14.22 1.97
CA VAL A 48 -2.59 13.12 1.50
C VAL A 48 -1.77 13.48 0.25
N GLU A 49 -1.99 14.66 -0.34
CA GLU A 49 -1.24 15.19 -1.49
C GLU A 49 0.17 15.70 -1.08
N ASP A 50 0.31 16.18 0.17
CA ASP A 50 1.58 16.72 0.66
C ASP A 50 2.61 15.63 0.95
N LYS A 51 3.87 15.90 0.57
CA LYS A 51 5.00 15.02 0.90
C LYS A 51 5.32 15.07 2.39
N GLU A 52 5.78 13.93 2.91
CA GLU A 52 6.10 13.69 4.32
C GLU A 52 4.91 13.83 5.27
N THR A 53 3.70 13.56 4.78
CA THR A 53 2.48 13.56 5.60
C THR A 53 2.53 12.43 6.61
N GLU A 54 2.35 12.76 7.89
CA GLU A 54 2.14 11.76 8.94
C GLU A 54 0.62 11.56 9.14
N LEU A 55 0.17 10.31 9.02
CA LEU A 55 -1.21 9.91 9.27
C LEU A 55 -1.30 9.17 10.60
N SER A 56 -2.33 9.42 11.40
CA SER A 56 -2.67 8.56 12.54
C SER A 56 -3.14 7.17 12.06
N PRO A 57 -3.21 6.14 12.93
CA PRO A 57 -3.73 4.81 12.57
C PRO A 57 -5.13 4.86 11.94
N PHE A 58 -6.04 5.66 12.51
CA PHE A 58 -7.38 5.86 11.96
C PHE A 58 -7.34 6.50 10.57
N GLU A 59 -6.55 7.55 10.39
CA GLU A 59 -6.44 8.23 9.10
C GLU A 59 -5.85 7.30 8.03
N MET A 60 -4.82 6.53 8.37
CA MET A 60 -4.22 5.57 7.45
C MET A 60 -5.18 4.44 7.07
N GLU A 61 -5.99 3.94 8.02
CA GLU A 61 -7.03 2.95 7.73
C GLU A 61 -8.04 3.51 6.71
N ILE A 62 -8.57 4.71 6.94
CA ILE A 62 -9.51 5.35 6.02
C ILE A 62 -8.86 5.61 4.66
N THR A 63 -7.64 6.17 4.63
CA THR A 63 -6.90 6.38 3.38
C THR A 63 -6.69 5.07 2.62
N ALA A 64 -6.27 4.00 3.29
CA ALA A 64 -6.06 2.70 2.66
C ALA A 64 -7.36 2.16 2.06
N ASN A 65 -8.48 2.28 2.78
CA ASN A 65 -9.79 1.83 2.29
C ASN A 65 -10.26 2.66 1.08
N VAL A 66 -10.12 3.99 1.12
CA VAL A 66 -10.47 4.87 -0.02
C VAL A 66 -9.65 4.50 -1.26
N LEU A 67 -8.33 4.41 -1.10
CA LEU A 67 -7.42 4.08 -2.20
C LEU A 67 -7.65 2.66 -2.73
N SER A 68 -7.94 1.69 -1.85
CA SER A 68 -8.28 0.32 -2.26
C SER A 68 -9.52 0.31 -3.15
N GLU A 69 -10.56 1.05 -2.77
CA GLU A 69 -11.78 1.16 -3.56
C GLU A 69 -11.57 1.89 -4.89
N ILE A 70 -10.80 2.98 -4.94
CA ILE A 70 -10.40 3.66 -6.19
C ILE A 70 -9.74 2.65 -7.14
N VAL A 71 -8.74 1.94 -6.62
CA VAL A 71 -7.95 1.00 -7.40
C VAL A 71 -8.75 -0.26 -7.74
N THR A 72 -9.77 -0.64 -6.97
CA THR A 72 -10.65 -1.80 -7.27
C THR A 72 -11.70 -1.44 -8.32
N SER A 73 -12.41 -0.33 -8.14
CA SER A 73 -13.51 0.12 -8.98
C SER A 73 -13.09 0.67 -10.34
N SER A 74 -11.85 1.15 -10.48
CA SER A 74 -11.36 1.69 -11.76
C SER A 74 -11.51 0.72 -12.94
N GLU A 75 -11.80 1.24 -14.13
CA GLU A 75 -11.85 0.41 -15.35
C GLU A 75 -10.47 -0.16 -15.72
N PHE A 76 -10.44 -1.30 -16.42
CA PHE A 76 -9.19 -1.94 -16.87
C PHE A 76 -8.37 -1.06 -17.84
N GLY A 77 -7.11 -1.44 -18.05
CA GLY A 77 -6.20 -0.74 -18.97
C GLY A 77 -5.64 0.54 -18.35
N ASP A 78 -5.66 1.64 -19.12
CA ASP A 78 -5.01 2.88 -18.74
C ASP A 78 -5.64 3.56 -17.52
N LYS A 79 -6.95 3.44 -17.32
CA LYS A 79 -7.62 3.98 -16.12
C LYS A 79 -7.15 3.27 -14.85
N LYS A 80 -7.09 1.93 -14.86
CA LYS A 80 -6.52 1.15 -13.75
C LYS A 80 -5.07 1.54 -13.48
N LYS A 81 -4.28 1.71 -14.55
CA LYS A 81 -2.88 2.11 -14.45
C LYS A 81 -2.73 3.49 -13.80
N ALA A 82 -3.55 4.47 -14.21
CA ALA A 82 -3.57 5.80 -13.63
C ALA A 82 -3.91 5.76 -12.14
N ALA A 83 -4.99 5.04 -11.75
CA ALA A 83 -5.38 4.87 -10.36
C ALA A 83 -4.29 4.21 -9.50
N CYS A 84 -3.60 3.19 -10.04
CA CYS A 84 -2.48 2.57 -9.32
C CYS A 84 -1.31 3.55 -9.14
N ASN A 85 -0.95 4.33 -10.17
CA ASN A 85 0.13 5.32 -10.07
C ASN A 85 -0.21 6.40 -9.05
N GLU A 86 -1.40 6.99 -9.11
CA GLU A 86 -1.85 8.01 -8.15
C GLU A 86 -1.82 7.48 -6.71
N THR A 87 -2.29 6.24 -6.51
CA THR A 87 -2.22 5.60 -5.19
C THR A 87 -0.78 5.40 -4.72
N ILE A 88 0.12 4.94 -5.60
CA ILE A 88 1.53 4.76 -5.25
C ILE A 88 2.20 6.11 -4.95
N ASP A 89 1.91 7.15 -5.74
CA ASP A 89 2.42 8.52 -5.53
C ASP A 89 2.00 9.06 -4.16
N ILE A 90 0.74 8.85 -3.76
CA ILE A 90 0.23 9.20 -2.44
C ILE A 90 0.95 8.42 -1.34
N LEU A 91 1.09 7.10 -1.50
CA LEU A 91 1.77 6.25 -0.51
C LEU A 91 3.23 6.66 -0.32
N GLU A 92 3.95 7.00 -1.40
CA GLU A 92 5.31 7.55 -1.35
C GLU A 92 5.40 8.88 -0.59
N GLY A 93 4.33 9.67 -0.61
CA GLY A 93 4.24 10.92 0.15
C GLY A 93 4.01 10.72 1.66
N ILE A 94 3.54 9.53 2.09
CA ILE A 94 3.18 9.26 3.48
C ILE A 94 4.39 8.78 4.27
N LYS A 95 4.65 9.46 5.39
CA LYS A 95 5.70 9.09 6.34
C LYS A 95 5.28 7.87 7.15
N LEU A 96 6.12 6.82 7.16
CA LEU A 96 5.85 5.60 7.91
C LEU A 96 5.82 5.83 9.42
N VAL A 97 4.76 5.32 10.07
CA VAL A 97 4.58 5.37 11.52
C VAL A 97 4.88 4.01 12.15
N LYS A 98 5.49 4.03 13.34
CA LYS A 98 5.81 2.81 14.10
C LYS A 98 4.60 2.31 14.89
N ASP A 99 3.59 1.84 14.18
CA ASP A 99 2.37 1.27 14.71
C ASP A 99 1.96 0.02 13.91
N ALA A 100 1.48 -1.02 14.59
CA ALA A 100 1.24 -2.34 13.99
C ALA A 100 0.05 -2.34 13.02
N ASP A 101 -1.07 -1.74 13.43
CA ASP A 101 -2.26 -1.66 12.60
C ASP A 101 -2.00 -0.73 11.41
N TRP A 102 -1.35 0.40 11.67
CA TRP A 102 -0.94 1.36 10.65
C TRP A 102 -0.09 0.71 9.55
N ILE A 103 0.96 -0.04 9.92
CA ILE A 103 1.87 -0.65 8.92
C ILE A 103 1.18 -1.79 8.17
N ASN A 104 0.24 -2.49 8.80
CA ASN A 104 -0.56 -3.52 8.15
C ASN A 104 -1.47 -2.90 7.07
N CYS A 105 -2.18 -1.80 7.39
CA CYS A 105 -3.00 -1.05 6.43
C CYS A 105 -2.15 -0.54 5.26
N TYR A 106 -1.03 0.13 5.55
CA TYR A 106 -0.12 0.65 4.53
C TYR A 106 0.42 -0.47 3.61
N ALA A 107 0.89 -1.57 4.19
CA ALA A 107 1.43 -2.69 3.42
C ALA A 107 0.37 -3.40 2.57
N GLU A 108 -0.89 -3.43 3.01
CA GLU A 108 -1.99 -4.01 2.23
C GLU A 108 -2.30 -3.19 0.98
N ILE A 109 -2.55 -1.89 1.12
CA ILE A 109 -2.84 -1.03 -0.04
C ILE A 109 -1.63 -0.93 -0.98
N LEU A 110 -0.41 -0.94 -0.44
CA LEU A 110 0.82 -1.01 -1.24
C LEU A 110 0.87 -2.31 -2.06
N TYR A 111 0.63 -3.46 -1.42
CA TYR A 111 0.58 -4.75 -2.09
C TYR A 111 -0.48 -4.77 -3.20
N GLU A 112 -1.69 -4.30 -2.90
CA GLU A 112 -2.81 -4.27 -3.81
C GLU A 112 -2.53 -3.40 -5.05
N SER A 113 -2.01 -2.20 -4.83
CA SER A 113 -1.67 -1.24 -5.88
C SER A 113 -0.65 -1.83 -6.85
N PHE A 114 0.43 -2.42 -6.34
CA PHE A 114 1.42 -3.07 -7.20
C PHE A 114 0.93 -4.38 -7.83
N SER A 115 0.09 -5.16 -7.13
CA SER A 115 -0.50 -6.38 -7.70
C SER A 115 -1.39 -6.07 -8.92
N LYS A 116 -2.14 -4.96 -8.87
CA LYS A 116 -2.97 -4.51 -9.99
C LYS A 116 -2.15 -3.78 -11.05
N MET A 117 -1.17 -2.97 -10.66
CA MET A 117 -0.21 -2.35 -11.60
C MET A 117 0.46 -3.38 -12.49
N ASN A 118 0.85 -4.53 -11.93
CA ASN A 118 1.45 -5.64 -12.68
C ASN A 118 0.61 -6.08 -13.90
N ARG A 119 -0.73 -5.99 -13.80
CA ARG A 119 -1.64 -6.43 -14.85
C ARG A 119 -1.75 -5.43 -16.00
N CYS A 120 -1.45 -4.15 -15.78
CA CYS A 120 -1.57 -3.09 -16.77
C CYS A 120 -0.23 -2.51 -17.25
N ALA A 121 0.82 -2.53 -16.44
CA ALA A 121 2.16 -2.08 -16.83
C ALA A 121 2.80 -3.02 -17.87
N ARG A 122 3.52 -2.46 -18.85
CA ARG A 122 4.24 -3.22 -19.89
C ARG A 122 5.68 -2.74 -20.02
N ASP A 123 6.56 -3.64 -20.45
CA ASP A 123 7.94 -3.35 -20.81
C ASP A 123 8.67 -2.51 -19.73
N GLU A 124 9.19 -1.34 -20.10
CA GLU A 124 9.91 -0.43 -19.21
C GLU A 124 9.09 0.03 -18.00
N GLU A 125 7.75 0.14 -18.13
CA GLU A 125 6.87 0.53 -17.02
C GLU A 125 6.90 -0.51 -15.90
N ARG A 126 7.03 -1.81 -16.23
CA ARG A 126 7.13 -2.87 -15.22
C ARG A 126 8.43 -2.76 -14.44
N ASN A 127 9.53 -2.46 -15.12
CA ASN A 127 10.83 -2.24 -14.48
C ASN A 127 10.79 -1.03 -13.54
N ASN A 128 10.20 0.08 -13.99
CA ASN A 128 10.05 1.29 -13.17
C ASN A 128 9.15 1.03 -11.95
N ALA A 129 8.03 0.34 -12.13
CA ALA A 129 7.16 -0.07 -11.03
C ALA A 129 7.90 -0.98 -10.03
N TRP A 130 8.70 -1.93 -10.52
CA TRP A 130 9.50 -2.81 -9.66
C TRP A 130 10.54 -2.06 -8.83
N CYS A 131 11.26 -1.10 -9.43
CA CYS A 131 12.22 -0.26 -8.70
C CYS A 131 11.54 0.50 -7.55
N ARG A 132 10.41 1.19 -7.82
CA ARG A 132 9.63 1.92 -6.82
C ARG A 132 9.12 1.00 -5.70
N LEU A 133 8.57 -0.16 -6.09
CA LEU A 133 8.10 -1.19 -5.17
C LEU A 133 9.18 -1.60 -4.17
N LYS A 134 10.40 -1.87 -4.65
CA LYS A 134 11.52 -2.28 -3.78
C LYS A 134 11.89 -1.20 -2.77
N GLU A 135 12.00 0.05 -3.21
CA GLU A 135 12.35 1.17 -2.33
C GLU A 135 11.32 1.29 -1.18
N LEU A 136 10.03 1.28 -1.51
CA LEU A 136 8.96 1.34 -0.52
C LEU A 136 8.97 0.13 0.42
N TYR A 137 9.14 -1.08 -0.11
CA TYR A 137 9.17 -2.29 0.72
C TYR A 137 10.39 -2.35 1.64
N ILE A 138 11.55 -1.80 1.25
CA ILE A 138 12.72 -1.73 2.14
C ILE A 138 12.36 -0.93 3.40
N GLU A 139 11.70 0.22 3.24
CA GLU A 139 11.28 1.05 4.37
C GLU A 139 10.22 0.36 5.25
N VAL A 140 9.22 -0.27 4.62
CA VAL A 140 8.18 -1.06 5.31
C VAL A 140 8.81 -2.21 6.10
N LEU A 141 9.75 -2.95 5.50
CA LEU A 141 10.46 -4.05 6.17
C LEU A 141 11.31 -3.54 7.33
N MET A 142 11.97 -2.38 7.19
CA MET A 142 12.69 -1.75 8.30
C MET A 142 11.75 -1.35 9.44
N MET A 143 10.56 -0.84 9.13
CA MET A 143 9.56 -0.51 10.15
C MET A 143 8.99 -1.75 10.83
N ALA A 144 8.66 -2.78 10.05
CA ALA A 144 8.17 -4.07 10.54
C ALA A 144 9.14 -4.70 11.56
N ARG A 145 10.45 -4.65 11.30
CA ARG A 145 11.49 -5.14 12.23
C ARG A 145 11.55 -4.35 13.54
N LYS A 146 11.16 -3.07 13.53
CA LYS A 146 11.11 -2.22 14.73
C LYS A 146 9.85 -2.47 15.56
N ILE A 147 8.74 -2.80 14.91
CA ILE A 147 7.45 -3.13 15.54
C ILE A 147 7.53 -4.55 16.11
N TRP A 148 7.77 -5.54 15.26
CA TRP A 148 7.83 -6.95 15.62
C TRP A 148 9.29 -7.44 15.67
N LYS A 149 9.84 -7.45 16.88
CA LYS A 149 11.24 -7.81 17.12
C LYS A 149 11.52 -9.28 16.79
N ASP A 150 10.58 -10.15 17.14
CA ASP A 150 10.68 -11.58 16.88
C ASP A 150 10.54 -11.86 15.39
N LYS A 151 11.50 -12.62 14.83
CA LYS A 151 11.58 -12.84 13.37
C LYS A 151 10.49 -13.77 12.87
N ASN A 152 9.93 -14.59 13.75
CA ASN A 152 8.82 -15.51 13.50
C ASN A 152 7.44 -14.90 13.76
N HIS A 153 7.35 -13.60 14.09
CA HIS A 153 6.05 -12.96 14.30
C HIS A 153 5.19 -13.05 13.03
N PRO A 154 3.94 -13.54 13.11
CA PRO A 154 3.10 -13.78 11.93
C PRO A 154 2.96 -12.54 11.04
N GLU A 155 2.62 -11.39 11.62
CA GLU A 155 2.40 -10.14 10.87
C GLU A 155 3.67 -9.64 10.15
N ARG A 156 4.84 -9.77 10.79
CA ARG A 156 6.13 -9.47 10.15
C ARG A 156 6.34 -10.35 8.93
N LEU A 157 6.03 -11.65 9.05
CA LEU A 157 6.15 -12.60 7.95
C LEU A 157 5.14 -12.33 6.83
N GLN A 158 3.95 -11.81 7.14
CA GLN A 158 2.97 -11.43 6.12
C GLN A 158 3.50 -10.33 5.19
N ILE A 159 4.29 -9.38 5.70
CA ILE A 159 4.93 -8.35 4.87
C ILE A 159 5.94 -8.96 3.90
N TYR A 160 6.77 -9.90 4.37
CA TYR A 160 7.68 -10.64 3.49
C TYR A 160 6.92 -11.49 2.47
N LEU A 161 5.79 -12.11 2.86
CA LEU A 161 4.96 -12.88 1.95
C LEU A 161 4.35 -12.02 0.84
N LYS A 162 3.90 -10.80 1.15
CA LYS A 162 3.42 -9.83 0.15
C LYS A 162 4.51 -9.52 -0.88
N LEU A 163 5.72 -9.23 -0.41
CA LEU A 163 6.87 -9.00 -1.29
C LEU A 163 7.21 -10.23 -2.13
N ALA A 164 7.23 -11.43 -1.54
CA ALA A 164 7.49 -12.68 -2.27
C ALA A 164 6.45 -12.95 -3.38
N LYS A 165 5.17 -12.69 -3.12
CA LYS A 165 4.10 -12.78 -4.13
C LYS A 165 4.28 -11.76 -5.26
N LEU A 166 4.73 -10.55 -4.93
CA LEU A 166 5.03 -9.51 -5.92
C LEU A 166 6.26 -9.88 -6.74
N SER A 167 7.32 -10.42 -6.15
CA SER A 167 8.49 -10.93 -6.88
C SER A 167 8.09 -11.97 -7.93
N LYS A 168 7.16 -12.88 -7.60
CA LYS A 168 6.61 -13.83 -8.57
C LYS A 168 5.77 -13.15 -9.66
N SER A 169 5.00 -12.12 -9.29
CA SER A 169 4.14 -11.39 -10.24
C SER A 169 4.95 -10.56 -11.24
N TYR A 170 6.10 -10.05 -10.81
CA TYR A 170 7.05 -9.23 -11.56
C TYR A 170 8.28 -10.04 -12.02
N LEU A 171 8.13 -11.35 -12.24
CA LEU A 171 9.23 -12.30 -12.45
C LEU A 171 10.30 -11.84 -13.46
N ASP A 172 9.87 -11.23 -14.57
CA ASP A 172 10.69 -10.73 -15.66
C ASP A 172 11.69 -9.64 -15.21
N VAL A 173 11.30 -8.82 -14.25
CA VAL A 173 12.10 -7.68 -13.75
C VAL A 173 12.57 -7.87 -12.31
N ALA A 174 11.98 -8.81 -11.56
CA ALA A 174 12.30 -9.04 -10.16
C ALA A 174 13.68 -9.64 -9.98
N ASP A 175 14.53 -9.02 -9.15
CA ASP A 175 15.88 -9.52 -8.86
C ASP A 175 15.90 -10.68 -7.86
N GLU A 176 16.90 -11.54 -7.99
CA GLU A 176 17.09 -12.69 -7.10
C GLU A 176 17.45 -12.25 -5.68
N GLU A 177 18.10 -11.09 -5.50
CA GLU A 177 18.45 -10.55 -4.19
C GLU A 177 17.21 -10.34 -3.32
N THR A 178 16.15 -9.75 -3.88
CA THR A 178 14.86 -9.56 -3.20
C THR A 178 14.23 -10.89 -2.80
N MET A 179 14.25 -11.90 -3.69
CA MET A 179 13.73 -13.24 -3.39
C MET A 179 14.53 -13.92 -2.28
N ASN A 180 15.86 -13.83 -2.34
CA ASN A 180 16.77 -14.36 -1.33
C ASN A 180 16.60 -13.68 0.03
N MET A 181 16.30 -12.38 0.04
CA MET A 181 15.98 -11.66 1.28
C MET A 181 14.73 -12.23 1.95
N CYS A 182 13.68 -12.52 1.17
CA CYS A 182 12.45 -13.12 1.67
C CYS A 182 12.67 -14.56 2.19
N THR A 183 13.40 -15.40 1.44
CA THR A 183 13.66 -16.79 1.84
C THR A 183 14.57 -16.88 3.08
N GLU A 184 15.59 -16.02 3.20
CA GLU A 184 16.41 -15.97 4.41
C GLU A 184 15.59 -15.49 5.61
N ALA A 185 14.68 -14.51 5.46
CA ALA A 185 13.78 -14.13 6.55
C ALA A 185 12.88 -15.30 7.00
N ALA A 186 12.33 -16.07 6.06
CA ALA A 186 11.52 -17.26 6.36
C ALA A 186 12.34 -18.37 7.05
N LYS A 187 13.60 -18.56 6.64
CA LYS A 187 14.54 -19.52 7.26
C LYS A 187 14.92 -19.12 8.68
N GLU A 188 15.20 -17.84 8.92
CA GLU A 188 15.46 -17.31 10.26
C GLU A 188 14.26 -17.50 11.19
N ALA A 189 13.05 -17.21 10.69
CA ALA A 189 11.80 -17.44 11.42
C ALA A 189 11.58 -18.91 11.74
N LYS A 190 11.83 -19.81 10.77
CA LYS A 190 11.77 -21.26 10.97
C LYS A 190 12.76 -21.72 12.03
N PHE A 191 13.96 -21.16 12.05
CA PHE A 191 14.99 -21.46 13.05
C PHE A 191 14.58 -21.02 14.46
N MET A 192 13.91 -19.87 14.60
CA MET A 192 13.34 -19.44 15.88
C MET A 192 12.28 -20.43 16.41
N GLY A 193 11.54 -21.09 15.51
CA GLY A 193 10.54 -22.09 15.88
C GLY A 193 9.32 -21.48 16.57
N LYS A 194 8.53 -22.32 17.26
CA LYS A 194 7.30 -21.88 17.97
C LYS A 194 7.59 -20.96 19.16
N GLY A 195 8.66 -21.21 19.91
CA GLY A 195 8.96 -20.47 21.13
C GLY A 195 7.80 -20.47 22.13
N ALA A 196 7.39 -19.28 22.56
CA ALA A 196 6.28 -19.05 23.50
C ALA A 196 4.95 -18.66 22.82
N MET A 197 4.88 -18.71 21.49
CA MET A 197 3.65 -18.39 20.75
C MET A 197 2.57 -19.44 20.98
N GLU A 198 1.32 -19.03 20.83
CA GLU A 198 0.19 -19.96 20.84
C GLU A 198 0.19 -20.85 19.59
N ASP A 199 -0.57 -21.96 19.63
CA ASP A 199 -0.63 -22.91 18.51
C ASP A 199 -1.16 -22.27 17.22
N ASP A 200 -2.17 -21.40 17.33
CA ASP A 200 -2.77 -20.72 16.17
C ASP A 200 -1.81 -19.69 15.57
N GLU A 201 -1.13 -18.89 16.40
CA GLU A 201 -0.10 -17.94 15.94
C GLU A 201 1.05 -18.67 15.24
N TRP A 202 1.50 -19.80 15.79
CA TRP A 202 2.56 -20.58 15.17
C TRP A 202 2.11 -21.22 13.86
N LYS A 203 0.86 -21.67 13.77
CA LYS A 203 0.29 -22.19 12.53
C LYS A 203 0.30 -21.13 11.43
N ASP A 204 -0.06 -19.88 11.76
CA ASP A 204 -0.04 -18.77 10.82
C ASP A 204 1.38 -18.40 10.40
N ALA A 205 2.32 -18.32 11.35
CA ALA A 205 3.74 -18.10 11.05
C ALA A 205 4.31 -19.21 10.15
N LYS A 206 4.03 -20.47 10.46
CA LYS A 206 4.49 -21.62 9.67
C LYS A 206 3.93 -21.57 8.26
N LYS A 207 2.64 -21.27 8.10
CA LYS A 207 2.01 -21.10 6.79
C LYS A 207 2.68 -19.99 5.99
N ALA A 208 2.95 -18.84 6.62
CA ALA A 208 3.65 -17.74 5.96
C ALA A 208 5.06 -18.14 5.50
N ILE A 209 5.82 -18.86 6.35
CA ILE A 209 7.15 -19.39 6.00
C ILE A 209 7.08 -20.31 4.78
N GLU A 210 6.12 -21.24 4.75
CA GLU A 210 5.93 -22.17 3.63
C GLU A 210 5.56 -21.43 2.35
N ASP A 211 4.62 -20.47 2.43
CA ASP A 211 4.18 -19.69 1.28
C ASP A 211 5.29 -18.77 0.74
N ILE A 212 6.13 -18.17 1.61
CA ILE A 212 7.29 -17.37 1.17
C ILE A 212 8.25 -18.25 0.36
N ASN A 213 8.64 -19.39 0.93
CA ASN A 213 9.58 -20.31 0.27
C ASN A 213 9.01 -20.83 -1.06
N LYS A 214 7.71 -21.11 -1.12
CA LYS A 214 7.05 -21.53 -2.35
C LYS A 214 7.08 -20.42 -3.41
N ASN A 215 6.63 -19.20 -3.09
CA ASN A 215 6.56 -18.12 -4.07
C ASN A 215 7.95 -17.74 -4.61
N CYS A 216 8.95 -17.63 -3.75
CA CYS A 216 10.32 -17.32 -4.18
C CYS A 216 10.97 -18.52 -4.90
N GLY A 217 10.74 -19.75 -4.45
CA GLY A 217 11.29 -20.95 -5.09
C GLY A 217 10.73 -21.16 -6.50
N ASP A 218 9.41 -21.02 -6.66
CA ASP A 218 8.75 -21.05 -7.97
C ASP A 218 9.33 -19.96 -8.88
N ALA A 219 9.43 -18.72 -8.39
CA ALA A 219 9.95 -17.61 -9.17
C ALA A 219 11.41 -17.82 -9.60
N LEU A 220 12.30 -18.25 -8.70
CA LEU A 220 13.70 -18.54 -9.04
C LEU A 220 13.80 -19.66 -10.09
N HIS A 221 13.00 -20.72 -9.95
CA HIS A 221 12.97 -21.80 -10.93
C HIS A 221 12.47 -21.33 -12.30
N GLU A 222 11.37 -20.60 -12.35
CA GLU A 222 10.82 -20.04 -13.59
C GLU A 222 11.82 -19.07 -14.26
N LYS A 223 12.58 -18.30 -13.47
CA LYS A 223 13.60 -17.40 -14.00
C LYS A 223 14.78 -18.13 -14.65
N GLN A 224 15.20 -19.26 -14.07
CA GLN A 224 16.24 -20.11 -14.66
C GLN A 224 15.78 -20.66 -16.03
N LEU A 225 14.53 -21.12 -16.13
CA LEU A 225 13.99 -21.61 -17.41
C LEU A 225 13.97 -20.52 -18.49
N LEU A 226 13.63 -19.28 -18.13
CA LEU A 226 13.64 -18.14 -19.06
C LEU A 226 15.06 -17.78 -19.52
N ALA A 227 16.06 -17.93 -18.65
CA ALA A 227 17.46 -17.69 -19.01
C ALA A 227 17.99 -18.79 -19.95
N ASP A 228 17.67 -20.05 -19.66
CA ASP A 228 18.09 -21.21 -20.48
C ASP A 228 17.43 -21.20 -21.88
N ASP A 229 16.22 -20.65 -22.03
CA ASP A 229 15.54 -20.49 -23.32
C ASP A 229 16.08 -19.32 -24.17
N SER A 230 16.91 -18.45 -23.58
CA SER A 230 17.47 -17.25 -24.22
C SER A 230 18.89 -17.45 -24.80
N ASP A 231 19.50 -18.61 -24.55
CA ASP A 231 20.83 -19.03 -25.02
C ASP A 231 20.76 -20.00 -26.23
#